data_AF-U1S844-F1
#
_entry.id   AF-U1S844-F1
#
_cell.length_a   1.000
_cell.length_b   1.000
_cell.length_c   1.000
_cell.angle_alpha   90.00
_cell.angle_beta   90.00
_cell.angle_gamma   90.00
#
_symmetry.space_group_name_H-M   'P 1'
#
loop_
_entity.id
_entity.type
_entity.pdbx_description
1 polymer ?
#
loop_
_entity_poly.entity_id
_entity_poly.type
_entity_poly.pdbx_seq_one_letter_code
_entity_poly.pdbx_strand_id
1 'polypeptide(L)'
;MIAAYTLPGASGKRAALPLDIEDDFNAAVVNNSVISFAEGLSGLNREYVRKSYLLASSYVSDVLKIPRGTERWYDEFIRVMVSLGWLPVRSRFERISRSGKGLTVQSAALNIIAALLASTSLSAHLLSVLPKLAADAVEALKQIPGTFELFKRNSAVHQGGDFGLASCAQTEGELMMVLVTYSTQGVSKQVGLPFLEWDSSSFEAFSGQTCLVLNTSVVNEKTIQLMRESAGDKVQLAIAKYRI
;
A
#
# COMPACT_ATOMS: atom_id res chain seq x y z
N MET A 1 6.21 -3.69 9.62
CA MET A 1 6.92 -2.47 10.08
C MET A 1 6.28 -1.25 9.44
N ILE A 2 6.17 -0.13 10.15
CA ILE A 2 5.60 1.14 9.62
C ILE A 2 6.61 2.26 9.84
N ALA A 3 6.82 3.11 8.84
CA ALA A 3 7.57 4.37 8.95
C ALA A 3 6.80 5.48 8.21
N ALA A 4 6.39 6.53 8.91
CA ALA A 4 5.60 7.64 8.35
C ALA A 4 6.49 8.82 7.91
N TYR A 5 6.06 9.59 6.91
CA TYR A 5 6.77 10.75 6.38
C TYR A 5 5.82 11.75 5.68
N THR A 6 6.32 12.97 5.43
CA THR A 6 5.53 14.07 4.85
C THR A 6 5.96 14.38 3.41
N LEU A 7 4.99 14.62 2.53
CA LEU A 7 5.20 15.01 1.13
C LEU A 7 5.58 16.50 1.02
N PRO A 8 6.50 16.88 0.12
CA PRO A 8 6.82 18.28 -0.16
C PRO A 8 5.59 19.09 -0.59
N GLY A 9 5.34 20.24 0.05
CA GLY A 9 4.24 21.14 -0.31
C GLY A 9 2.91 20.91 0.40
N ALA A 10 2.81 19.95 1.32
CA ALA A 10 1.67 19.85 2.23
C ALA A 10 1.60 21.10 3.14
N SER A 11 0.52 21.88 3.06
CA SER A 11 0.35 23.11 3.84
C SER A 11 0.10 22.79 5.31
N GLY A 12 1.15 22.79 6.12
CA GLY A 12 1.05 22.77 7.58
C GLY A 12 0.57 24.11 8.15
N LYS A 13 -0.73 24.42 8.01
CA LYS A 13 -1.40 25.48 8.78
C LYS A 13 -2.87 25.12 9.04
N ARG A 14 -3.23 24.80 10.30
CA ARG A 14 -3.91 25.70 11.27
C ARG A 14 -4.67 24.96 12.40
N ALA A 15 -4.67 25.62 13.57
CA ALA A 15 -5.54 25.52 14.77
C ALA A 15 -5.58 24.18 15.54
N ALA A 16 -4.73 24.09 16.56
CA ALA A 16 -4.72 23.02 17.54
C ALA A 16 -5.99 23.02 18.42
N LEU A 17 -6.70 21.89 18.44
CA LEU A 17 -7.59 21.48 19.52
C LEU A 17 -6.91 20.32 20.28
N PRO A 18 -6.95 20.29 21.62
CA PRO A 18 -6.15 19.35 22.38
C PRO A 18 -6.90 18.03 22.55
N LEU A 19 -6.56 17.04 21.71
CA LEU A 19 -6.63 15.60 22.02
C LEU A 19 -6.03 14.68 20.94
N ASP A 20 -5.60 15.21 19.79
CA ASP A 20 -4.94 14.40 18.77
C ASP A 20 -3.41 14.44 18.93
N ILE A 21 -2.81 13.28 19.19
CA ILE A 21 -1.44 13.01 18.73
C ILE A 21 -1.56 12.87 17.21
N GLU A 22 -1.72 13.99 16.52
CA GLU A 22 -1.91 14.04 15.07
C GLU A 22 -0.56 13.78 14.41
N ASP A 23 -0.36 12.54 13.93
CA ASP A 23 0.71 12.19 12.99
C ASP A 23 0.57 13.12 11.77
N ASP A 24 1.36 14.19 11.69
CA ASP A 24 1.35 15.22 10.60
C ASP A 24 1.88 14.68 9.26
N PHE A 25 1.91 13.36 9.11
CA PHE A 25 2.45 12.62 7.99
C PHE A 25 1.33 12.23 7.02
N ASN A 26 1.54 12.53 5.74
CA ASN A 26 0.62 12.20 4.65
C ASN A 26 1.17 11.10 3.71
N ALA A 27 2.24 10.42 4.12
CA ALA A 27 2.68 9.18 3.50
C ALA A 27 3.34 8.24 4.52
N ALA A 28 3.44 6.95 4.20
CA ALA A 28 4.10 5.96 5.02
C ALA A 28 4.61 4.78 4.20
N VAL A 29 5.76 4.24 4.61
CA VAL A 29 6.18 2.88 4.25
C VAL A 29 5.55 1.92 5.24
N VAL A 30 4.72 0.99 4.73
CA VAL A 30 4.09 -0.08 5.49
C VAL A 30 4.49 -1.41 4.87
N ASN A 31 5.29 -2.18 5.61
CA ASN A 31 5.91 -3.40 5.09
C ASN A 31 6.71 -3.13 3.80
N ASN A 32 6.37 -3.79 2.70
CA ASN A 32 6.95 -3.62 1.37
C ASN A 32 6.19 -2.56 0.53
N SER A 33 5.48 -1.62 1.15
CA SER A 33 4.55 -0.75 0.40
C SER A 33 4.61 0.70 0.79
N VAL A 34 4.36 1.57 -0.18
CA VAL A 34 4.26 3.02 0.00
C VAL A 34 2.79 3.39 -0.04
N ILE A 35 2.29 4.00 1.03
CA ILE A 35 0.89 4.44 1.15
C ILE A 35 0.87 5.95 1.32
N SER A 36 0.04 6.62 0.56
CA SER A 36 -0.11 8.07 0.55
C SER A 36 -1.54 8.47 0.89
N PHE A 37 -1.70 9.61 1.55
CA PHE A 37 -2.96 10.10 2.10
C PHE A 37 -3.28 11.50 1.56
N ALA A 38 -4.45 11.66 0.96
CA ALA A 38 -4.94 12.96 0.54
C ALA A 38 -5.18 13.87 1.76
N GLU A 39 -5.19 15.17 1.51
CA GLU A 39 -5.53 16.16 2.54
C GLU A 39 -6.94 15.92 3.09
N GLY A 40 -7.14 16.24 4.37
CA GLY A 40 -8.44 16.06 5.05
C GLY A 40 -8.73 14.65 5.59
N LEU A 41 -7.85 13.67 5.35
CA LEU A 41 -7.94 12.36 6.04
C LEU A 41 -7.56 12.51 7.52
N SER A 42 -8.47 12.11 8.41
CA SER A 42 -8.22 12.11 9.86
C SER A 42 -7.07 11.18 10.25
N GLY A 43 -6.41 11.49 11.38
CA GLY A 43 -5.37 10.62 11.95
C GLY A 43 -5.84 9.18 12.17
N LEU A 44 -7.07 9.01 12.64
CA LEU A 44 -7.69 7.69 12.83
C LEU A 44 -7.84 6.92 11.51
N ASN A 45 -8.31 7.57 10.44
CA ASN A 45 -8.45 6.92 9.13
C ASN A 45 -7.08 6.55 8.55
N ARG A 46 -6.08 7.44 8.69
CA ARG A 46 -4.68 7.14 8.28
C ARG A 46 -4.11 5.96 9.06
N GLU A 47 -4.34 5.89 10.37
CA GLU A 47 -3.90 4.76 11.18
C GLU A 47 -4.61 3.46 10.79
N TYR A 48 -5.92 3.50 10.59
CA TYR A 48 -6.72 2.35 10.19
C TYR A 48 -6.25 1.75 8.87
N VAL A 49 -5.97 2.60 7.88
CA VAL A 49 -5.39 2.18 6.59
C VAL A 49 -4.07 1.46 6.80
N ARG A 50 -3.12 2.09 7.51
CA ARG A 50 -1.78 1.53 7.73
C ARG A 50 -1.87 0.17 8.44
N LYS A 51 -2.72 0.06 9.46
CA LYS A 51 -2.90 -1.18 10.22
C LYS A 51 -3.63 -2.25 9.43
N SER A 52 -4.66 -1.90 8.66
CA SER A 52 -5.38 -2.86 7.82
C SER A 52 -4.42 -3.50 6.81
N TYR A 53 -3.66 -2.67 6.11
CA TYR A 53 -2.66 -3.13 5.14
C TYR A 53 -1.59 -4.01 5.80
N LEU A 54 -1.02 -3.56 6.93
CA LEU A 54 0.01 -4.32 7.64
C LEU A 54 -0.52 -5.68 8.11
N LEU A 55 -1.70 -5.70 8.71
CA LEU A 55 -2.29 -6.93 9.24
C LEU A 55 -2.58 -7.92 8.11
N ALA A 56 -3.20 -7.47 7.02
CA ALA A 56 -3.48 -8.33 5.87
C ALA A 56 -2.19 -8.86 5.23
N SER A 57 -1.24 -7.98 4.90
CA SER A 57 0.02 -8.38 4.25
C SER A 57 0.87 -9.31 5.13
N SER A 58 0.99 -9.04 6.43
CA SER A 58 1.73 -9.90 7.36
C SER A 58 1.00 -11.21 7.65
N TYR A 59 -0.32 -11.23 7.79
CA TYR A 59 -1.03 -12.49 8.01
C TYR A 59 -0.81 -13.48 6.85
N VAL A 60 -1.00 -13.01 5.61
CA VAL A 60 -0.85 -13.88 4.44
C VAL A 60 0.61 -14.32 4.24
N SER A 61 1.56 -13.41 4.40
CA SER A 61 2.98 -13.71 4.17
C SER A 61 3.61 -14.51 5.31
N ASP A 62 3.33 -14.11 6.56
CA ASP A 62 4.06 -14.56 7.74
C ASP A 62 3.32 -15.70 8.48
N VAL A 63 1.99 -15.74 8.42
CA VAL A 63 1.20 -16.80 9.07
C VAL A 63 0.83 -17.89 8.06
N LEU A 64 0.21 -17.53 6.93
CA LEU A 64 -0.16 -18.51 5.90
C LEU A 64 1.03 -18.99 5.06
N LYS A 65 2.19 -18.32 5.18
CA LYS A 65 3.41 -18.62 4.42
C LYS A 65 3.20 -18.62 2.90
N ILE A 66 2.25 -17.82 2.42
CA ILE A 66 1.99 -17.67 0.99
C ILE A 66 2.94 -16.61 0.45
N PRO A 67 3.72 -16.88 -0.62
CA PRO A 67 4.67 -15.91 -1.16
C PRO A 67 3.97 -14.73 -1.83
N ARG A 68 4.44 -13.51 -1.55
CA ARG A 68 4.03 -12.28 -2.26
C ARG A 68 4.30 -12.40 -3.76
N GLY A 69 3.56 -11.64 -4.55
CA GLY A 69 3.69 -11.66 -6.01
C GLY A 69 3.03 -12.85 -6.71
N THR A 70 2.18 -13.59 -6.00
CA THR A 70 1.36 -14.68 -6.55
C THR A 70 -0.12 -14.32 -6.51
N GLU A 71 -0.92 -14.89 -7.41
CA GLU A 71 -2.37 -14.71 -7.42
C GLU A 71 -2.99 -15.16 -6.10
N ARG A 72 -2.55 -16.32 -5.60
CA ARG A 72 -3.00 -16.86 -4.30
C ARG A 72 -2.75 -15.88 -3.15
N TRP A 73 -1.59 -15.20 -3.13
CA TRP A 73 -1.33 -14.20 -2.10
C TRP A 73 -2.28 -13.01 -2.22
N TYR A 74 -2.52 -12.55 -3.45
CA TYR A 74 -3.41 -11.43 -3.72
C TYR A 74 -4.84 -11.74 -3.27
N ASP A 75 -5.37 -12.91 -3.61
CA ASP A 75 -6.72 -13.32 -3.22
C ASP A 75 -6.89 -13.39 -1.71
N GLU A 76 -5.93 -13.99 -1.00
CA GLU A 76 -5.97 -14.05 0.47
C GLU A 76 -5.81 -12.66 1.10
N PHE A 77 -4.96 -11.80 0.54
CA PHE A 77 -4.82 -10.43 0.98
C PHE A 77 -6.15 -9.68 0.88
N ILE A 78 -6.86 -9.79 -0.25
CA ILE A 78 -8.18 -9.19 -0.44
C ILE A 78 -9.21 -9.76 0.53
N ARG A 79 -9.21 -11.09 0.78
CA ARG A 79 -10.11 -11.71 1.78
C ARG A 79 -9.90 -11.15 3.18
N VAL A 80 -8.65 -10.93 3.60
CA VAL A 80 -8.37 -10.32 4.90
C VAL A 80 -8.82 -8.86 4.92
N MET A 81 -8.55 -8.09 3.86
CA MET A 81 -9.01 -6.71 3.76
C MET A 81 -10.55 -6.61 3.86
N VAL A 82 -11.28 -7.49 3.20
CA VAL A 82 -12.76 -7.62 3.30
C VAL A 82 -13.20 -7.94 4.73
N SER A 83 -12.49 -8.83 5.42
CA SER A 83 -12.76 -9.15 6.82
C SER A 83 -12.51 -7.97 7.77
N LEU A 84 -11.72 -6.99 7.34
CA LEU A 84 -11.47 -5.72 8.02
C LEU A 84 -12.41 -4.61 7.53
N GLY A 85 -13.48 -4.94 6.79
CA GLY A 85 -14.51 -4.00 6.35
C GLY A 85 -14.22 -3.30 5.02
N TRP A 86 -13.08 -3.55 4.37
CA TRP A 86 -12.77 -2.97 3.05
C TRP A 86 -13.51 -3.71 1.94
N LEU A 87 -14.35 -3.01 1.19
CA LEU A 87 -15.13 -3.58 0.10
C LEU A 87 -14.41 -3.34 -1.24
N PRO A 88 -14.10 -4.39 -2.03
CA PRO A 88 -13.53 -4.22 -3.36
C PRO A 88 -14.57 -3.74 -4.34
N VAL A 89 -14.41 -2.50 -4.82
CA VAL A 89 -15.15 -1.97 -5.98
C VAL A 89 -14.59 -2.56 -7.26
N ARG A 90 -13.26 -2.73 -7.30
CA ARG A 90 -12.54 -3.44 -8.37
C ARG A 90 -11.37 -4.18 -7.78
N SER A 91 -11.11 -5.39 -8.28
CA SER A 91 -9.98 -6.22 -7.88
C SER A 91 -9.66 -7.15 -9.03
N ARG A 92 -8.38 -7.20 -9.42
CA ARG A 92 -7.89 -8.16 -10.41
C ARG A 92 -6.40 -8.43 -10.20
N PHE A 93 -5.99 -9.64 -10.54
CA PHE A 93 -4.59 -10.03 -10.61
C PHE A 93 -4.23 -10.35 -12.06
N GLU A 94 -3.14 -9.76 -12.56
CA GLU A 94 -2.75 -9.87 -13.96
C GLU A 94 -1.25 -10.17 -14.08
N ARG A 95 -0.92 -11.06 -15.03
CA ARG A 95 0.45 -11.18 -15.53
C ARG A 95 0.73 -10.01 -16.47
N ILE A 96 1.71 -9.19 -16.12
CA ILE A 96 2.14 -8.04 -16.92
C ILE A 96 3.05 -8.55 -18.03
N SER A 97 2.47 -8.76 -19.20
CA SER A 97 3.18 -9.19 -20.41
C SER A 97 3.70 -7.94 -21.13
N ARG A 98 5.02 -7.67 -21.04
CA ARG A 98 5.83 -6.73 -21.86
C ARG A 98 5.11 -5.52 -22.52
N SER A 99 5.61 -4.31 -22.27
CA SER A 99 5.75 -3.31 -23.35
C SER A 99 6.76 -2.19 -23.01
N GLY A 100 7.90 -2.19 -23.71
CA GLY A 100 8.76 -1.02 -23.86
C GLY A 100 10.13 -1.13 -23.19
N LYS A 101 11.20 -1.09 -24.00
CA LYS A 101 12.54 -0.72 -23.52
C LYS A 101 12.46 0.65 -22.85
N GLY A 102 12.95 0.75 -21.62
CA GLY A 102 13.09 2.01 -20.89
C GLY A 102 11.93 2.39 -19.98
N LEU A 103 10.91 1.53 -19.83
CA LEU A 103 9.84 1.78 -18.86
C LEU A 103 10.24 1.25 -17.48
N THR A 104 10.32 2.15 -16.51
CA THR A 104 10.71 1.79 -15.14
C THR A 104 9.58 1.12 -14.38
N VAL A 105 9.90 0.21 -13.45
CA VAL A 105 8.91 -0.43 -12.57
C VAL A 105 8.02 0.58 -11.84
N GLN A 106 8.57 1.73 -11.42
CA GLN A 106 7.80 2.82 -10.82
C GLN A 106 6.73 3.36 -11.79
N SER A 107 7.14 3.69 -13.02
CA SER A 107 6.22 4.21 -14.03
C SER A 107 5.17 3.19 -14.45
N ALA A 108 5.51 1.88 -14.46
CA ALA A 108 4.54 0.82 -14.68
C ALA A 108 3.44 0.81 -13.60
N ALA A 109 3.82 0.86 -12.31
CA ALA A 109 2.86 0.90 -11.22
C ALA A 109 1.96 2.15 -11.24
N LEU A 110 2.53 3.32 -11.54
CA LEU A 110 1.77 4.57 -11.67
C LEU A 110 0.79 4.54 -12.85
N ASN A 111 1.20 3.99 -13.99
CA ASN A 111 0.32 3.81 -15.15
C ASN A 111 -0.83 2.86 -14.84
N ILE A 112 -0.59 1.80 -14.05
CA ILE A 112 -1.64 0.88 -13.59
C ILE A 112 -2.63 1.60 -12.67
N ILE A 113 -2.16 2.44 -11.74
CA ILE A 113 -3.03 3.26 -10.89
C ILE A 113 -3.93 4.16 -11.76
N ALA A 114 -3.33 4.86 -12.73
CA ALA A 114 -4.07 5.74 -13.63
C ALA A 114 -5.11 4.97 -14.46
N ALA A 115 -4.75 3.81 -15.01
CA ALA A 115 -5.67 2.97 -15.79
C ALA A 115 -6.82 2.40 -14.94
N LEU A 116 -6.51 1.95 -13.72
CA LEU A 116 -7.51 1.47 -12.77
C LEU A 116 -8.53 2.57 -12.46
N LEU A 117 -8.04 3.78 -12.16
CA LEU A 117 -8.87 4.95 -11.88
C LEU A 117 -9.71 5.38 -13.09
N ALA A 118 -9.13 5.45 -14.29
CA ALA A 118 -9.86 5.79 -15.51
C ALA A 118 -11.01 4.82 -15.81
N SER A 119 -10.90 3.58 -15.33
CA SER A 119 -11.95 2.57 -15.48
C SER A 119 -13.07 2.70 -14.44
N THR A 120 -12.89 3.49 -13.37
CA THR A 120 -13.86 3.67 -12.28
C THR A 120 -14.71 4.93 -12.45
N SER A 121 -15.94 4.91 -11.95
CA SER A 121 -16.87 6.05 -11.97
C SER A 121 -16.60 7.02 -10.81
N LEU A 122 -15.38 7.52 -10.69
CA LEU A 122 -14.97 8.46 -9.65
C LEU A 122 -15.11 9.91 -10.10
N SER A 123 -15.17 10.82 -9.12
CA SER A 123 -15.15 12.25 -9.40
C SER A 123 -13.86 12.66 -10.10
N ALA A 124 -13.95 13.66 -11.00
CA ALA A 124 -12.79 14.17 -11.74
C ALA A 124 -11.65 14.64 -10.81
N HIS A 125 -11.98 15.11 -9.61
CA HIS A 125 -11.00 15.46 -8.59
C HIS A 125 -10.18 14.24 -8.14
N LEU A 126 -10.83 13.13 -7.75
CA LEU A 126 -10.13 11.92 -7.31
C LEU A 126 -9.28 11.29 -8.42
N LEU A 127 -9.76 11.34 -9.67
CA LEU A 127 -9.03 10.83 -10.83
C LEU A 127 -7.69 11.56 -11.07
N SER A 128 -7.57 12.81 -10.64
CA SER A 128 -6.34 13.60 -10.76
C SER A 128 -5.45 13.57 -9.51
N VAL A 129 -6.06 13.57 -8.33
CA VAL A 129 -5.33 13.64 -7.05
C VAL A 129 -4.64 12.32 -6.73
N LEU A 130 -5.32 11.17 -6.89
CA LEU A 130 -4.79 9.88 -6.45
C LEU A 130 -3.51 9.44 -7.22
N PRO A 131 -3.43 9.53 -8.56
CA PRO A 131 -2.19 9.19 -9.26
C PRO A 131 -1.02 10.11 -8.90
N LYS A 132 -1.30 11.41 -8.76
CA LYS A 132 -0.29 12.41 -8.38
C LYS A 132 0.24 12.13 -6.98
N LEU A 133 -0.66 11.85 -6.04
CA LEU A 133 -0.31 11.54 -4.66
C LEU A 133 0.59 10.30 -4.55
N ALA A 134 0.30 9.26 -5.34
CA ALA A 134 1.17 8.09 -5.44
C ALA A 134 2.57 8.45 -5.97
N ALA A 135 2.63 9.26 -7.03
CA ALA A 135 3.90 9.69 -7.62
C ALA A 135 4.73 10.52 -6.64
N ASP A 136 4.13 11.54 -6.03
CA ASP A 136 4.77 12.42 -5.06
C ASP A 136 5.30 11.63 -3.85
N ALA A 137 4.58 10.61 -3.39
CA ALA A 137 5.01 9.75 -2.30
C ALA A 137 6.24 8.92 -2.61
N VAL A 138 6.34 8.38 -3.83
CA VAL A 138 7.54 7.64 -4.24
C VAL A 138 8.73 8.58 -4.42
N GLU A 139 8.54 9.77 -4.98
CA GLU A 139 9.62 10.75 -5.12
C GLU A 139 10.12 11.26 -3.77
N ALA A 140 9.22 11.59 -2.85
CA ALA A 140 9.57 12.01 -1.50
C ALA A 140 10.31 10.90 -0.73
N LEU A 141 9.90 9.64 -0.90
CA LEU A 141 10.57 8.51 -0.27
C LEU A 141 12.06 8.42 -0.64
N LYS A 142 12.42 8.66 -1.91
CA LYS A 142 13.82 8.64 -2.38
C LYS A 142 14.70 9.67 -1.67
N GLN A 143 14.10 10.76 -1.17
CA GLN A 143 14.80 11.83 -0.47
C GLN A 143 15.00 11.56 1.03
N ILE A 144 14.50 10.44 1.56
CA ILE A 144 14.56 10.08 2.99
C ILE A 144 15.34 8.77 3.13
N PRO A 145 16.68 8.81 3.30
CA PRO A 145 17.54 7.64 3.21
C PRO A 145 17.11 6.48 4.12
N GLY A 146 16.82 6.75 5.40
CA GLY A 146 16.44 5.69 6.36
C GLY A 146 15.14 4.96 5.98
N THR A 147 14.12 5.70 5.56
CA THR A 147 12.83 5.14 5.13
C THR A 147 12.95 4.44 3.78
N PHE A 148 13.78 4.95 2.88
CA PHE A 148 14.09 4.32 1.61
C PHE A 148 14.83 2.99 1.75
N GLU A 149 15.83 2.91 2.64
CA GLU A 149 16.53 1.66 2.96
C GLU A 149 15.60 0.62 3.58
N LEU A 150 14.71 1.05 4.47
CA LEU A 150 13.68 0.18 5.05
C LEU A 150 12.78 -0.41 3.95
N PHE A 151 12.29 0.43 3.05
CA PHE A 151 11.46 -0.01 1.93
C PHE A 151 12.20 -0.99 1.03
N LYS A 152 13.44 -0.66 0.63
CA LYS A 152 14.31 -1.56 -0.16
C LYS A 152 14.44 -2.93 0.46
N ARG A 153 14.73 -2.97 1.76
CA ARG A 153 14.90 -4.24 2.50
C ARG A 153 13.62 -5.06 2.50
N ASN A 154 12.46 -4.44 2.67
CA ASN A 154 11.18 -5.15 2.75
C ASN A 154 10.66 -5.61 1.38
N SER A 155 11.08 -4.93 0.31
CA SER A 155 10.67 -5.22 -1.07
C SER A 155 11.60 -6.19 -1.81
N ALA A 156 12.79 -6.47 -1.28
CA ALA A 156 13.74 -7.40 -1.89
C ALA A 156 13.33 -8.86 -1.65
N VAL A 157 13.29 -9.66 -2.72
CA VAL A 157 13.09 -11.12 -2.64
C VAL A 157 14.28 -11.87 -3.24
N HIS A 158 14.27 -13.20 -3.15
CA HIS A 158 15.42 -14.02 -3.55
C HIS A 158 15.81 -13.84 -5.03
N GLN A 159 14.83 -13.62 -5.91
CA GLN A 159 15.01 -13.33 -7.34
C GLN A 159 14.00 -12.28 -7.79
N GLY A 160 14.38 -10.99 -7.74
CA GLY A 160 13.51 -9.87 -8.09
C GLY A 160 13.11 -9.01 -6.89
N GLY A 161 11.95 -8.38 -7.02
CA GLY A 161 11.39 -7.50 -6.00
C GLY A 161 9.87 -7.52 -6.01
N ASP A 162 9.28 -7.19 -4.88
CA ASP A 162 7.84 -7.06 -4.74
C ASP A 162 7.50 -5.83 -3.89
N PHE A 163 6.56 -5.02 -4.34
CA PHE A 163 6.13 -3.84 -3.58
C PHE A 163 4.65 -3.54 -3.80
N GLY A 164 4.12 -2.71 -2.92
CA GLY A 164 2.80 -2.10 -3.06
C GLY A 164 2.90 -0.58 -3.16
N LEU A 165 1.98 0.03 -3.91
CA LEU A 165 1.80 1.47 -4.00
C LEU A 165 0.32 1.77 -3.83
N ALA A 166 0.00 2.60 -2.85
CA ALA A 166 -1.37 2.97 -2.55
C ALA A 166 -1.57 4.47 -2.36
N SER A 167 -2.74 4.93 -2.77
CA SER A 167 -3.23 6.28 -2.52
C SER A 167 -4.63 6.22 -1.93
N CYS A 168 -4.81 7.01 -0.87
CA CYS A 168 -6.05 7.01 -0.10
C CYS A 168 -6.65 8.41 -0.09
N ALA A 169 -7.96 8.49 -0.31
CA ALA A 169 -8.73 9.72 -0.23
C ALA A 169 -10.08 9.43 0.42
N GLN A 170 -10.72 10.45 1.00
CA GLN A 170 -12.03 10.33 1.60
C GLN A 170 -12.98 11.27 0.88
N THR A 171 -14.17 10.80 0.55
CA THR A 171 -15.24 11.59 -0.06
C THR A 171 -16.56 11.12 0.50
N GLU A 172 -17.42 12.05 0.94
CA GLU A 172 -18.79 11.73 1.39
C GLU A 172 -18.89 10.63 2.48
N GLY A 173 -17.91 10.56 3.38
CA GLY A 173 -17.89 9.54 4.46
C GLY A 173 -17.41 8.16 4.02
N GLU A 174 -16.94 8.03 2.78
CA GLU A 174 -16.29 6.82 2.27
C GLU A 174 -14.79 7.05 2.14
N LEU A 175 -14.01 6.18 2.77
CA LEU A 175 -12.57 6.12 2.63
C LEU A 175 -12.22 5.17 1.49
N MET A 176 -11.51 5.69 0.50
CA MET A 176 -11.06 4.96 -0.66
C MET A 176 -9.58 4.64 -0.56
N MET A 177 -9.20 3.45 -1.02
CA MET A 177 -7.81 3.04 -1.23
C MET A 177 -7.67 2.48 -2.65
N VAL A 178 -6.85 3.13 -3.45
CA VAL A 178 -6.38 2.57 -4.72
C VAL A 178 -5.02 1.96 -4.48
N LEU A 179 -4.89 0.66 -4.66
CA LEU A 179 -3.70 -0.13 -4.37
C LEU A 179 -3.27 -0.91 -5.61
N VAL A 180 -1.99 -0.79 -5.95
CA VAL A 180 -1.30 -1.67 -6.87
C VAL A 180 -0.25 -2.46 -6.10
N THR A 181 -0.29 -3.78 -6.21
CA THR A 181 0.86 -4.62 -5.88
C THR A 181 1.57 -4.97 -7.17
N TYR A 182 2.89 -5.02 -7.14
CA TYR A 182 3.72 -5.31 -8.29
C TYR A 182 4.85 -6.23 -7.85
N SER A 183 5.09 -7.30 -8.60
CA SER A 183 6.16 -8.25 -8.33
C SER A 183 6.88 -8.63 -9.61
N THR A 184 8.19 -8.77 -9.51
CA THR A 184 9.07 -9.24 -10.56
C THR A 184 9.73 -10.53 -10.11
N GLN A 185 9.82 -11.51 -11.00
CA GLN A 185 10.46 -12.79 -10.74
C GLN A 185 11.60 -13.05 -11.73
N GLY A 186 12.67 -13.69 -11.28
CA GLY A 186 13.77 -14.12 -12.16
C GLY A 186 14.87 -13.08 -12.43
N VAL A 187 14.97 -12.02 -11.63
CA VAL A 187 16.06 -11.03 -11.74
C VAL A 187 17.27 -11.48 -10.88
N SER A 188 18.46 -11.60 -11.48
CA SER A 188 19.70 -11.97 -10.78
C SER A 188 20.18 -10.85 -9.84
N LYS A 189 20.60 -11.22 -8.60
CA LYS A 189 21.09 -10.31 -7.55
C LYS A 189 22.37 -9.53 -7.90
N GLN A 190 23.06 -9.88 -8.99
CA GLN A 190 24.37 -9.29 -9.34
C GLN A 190 24.31 -7.83 -9.83
N VAL A 191 23.14 -7.32 -10.17
CA VAL A 191 22.94 -5.91 -10.51
C VAL A 191 22.30 -5.24 -9.28
N GLY A 192 23.13 -4.58 -8.47
CA GLY A 192 22.72 -3.95 -7.21
C GLY A 192 21.48 -3.07 -7.37
N LEU A 193 20.50 -3.28 -6.48
CA LEU A 193 19.17 -2.66 -6.36
C LEU A 193 19.02 -1.19 -6.84
N PRO A 194 18.33 -0.96 -7.98
CA PRO A 194 17.49 0.21 -8.19
C PRO A 194 16.11 -0.27 -8.66
N PHE A 195 15.34 -0.87 -7.74
CA PHE A 195 14.04 -1.50 -8.00
C PHE A 195 12.97 -0.52 -8.56
N LEU A 196 13.21 0.80 -8.51
CA LEU A 196 12.37 1.84 -9.13
C LEU A 196 12.76 2.16 -10.58
N GLU A 197 13.95 1.75 -11.03
CA GLU A 197 14.53 2.15 -12.33
C GLU A 197 14.80 0.94 -13.25
N TRP A 198 14.41 -0.27 -12.84
CA TRP A 198 14.53 -1.45 -13.69
C TRP A 198 13.73 -1.30 -14.98
N ASP A 199 14.41 -1.49 -16.11
CA ASP A 199 13.77 -1.69 -17.40
C ASP A 199 13.04 -3.03 -17.42
N SER A 200 11.73 -3.01 -17.69
CA SER A 200 10.84 -4.19 -17.70
C SER A 200 11.16 -5.24 -18.78
N SER A 201 12.26 -5.09 -19.53
CA SER A 201 12.48 -5.76 -20.81
C SER A 201 12.87 -7.24 -20.74
N SER A 202 13.12 -7.82 -19.55
CA SER A 202 13.71 -9.18 -19.44
C SER A 202 13.19 -10.11 -18.33
N PHE A 203 12.10 -9.78 -17.62
CA PHE A 203 11.57 -10.62 -16.52
C PHE A 203 10.04 -10.76 -16.54
N GLU A 204 9.51 -11.79 -15.87
CA GLU A 204 8.07 -11.92 -15.64
C GLU A 204 7.62 -10.98 -14.52
N ALA A 205 6.55 -10.22 -14.78
CA ALA A 205 5.96 -9.33 -13.81
C ALA A 205 4.48 -9.67 -13.57
N PHE A 206 4.03 -9.46 -12.34
CA PHE A 206 2.66 -9.70 -11.92
C PHE A 206 2.15 -8.50 -11.14
N SER A 207 0.87 -8.19 -11.28
CA SER A 207 0.26 -7.07 -10.58
C SER A 207 -1.13 -7.40 -10.05
N GLY A 208 -1.34 -7.13 -8.77
CA GLY A 208 -2.66 -6.98 -8.18
C GLY A 208 -3.12 -5.54 -8.26
N GLN A 209 -4.34 -5.30 -8.71
CA GLN A 209 -4.87 -3.97 -8.97
C GLN A 209 -6.23 -3.84 -8.28
N THR A 210 -6.33 -2.94 -7.30
CA THR A 210 -7.48 -2.91 -6.40
C THR A 210 -7.95 -1.51 -6.11
N CYS A 211 -9.26 -1.30 -6.19
CA CYS A 211 -9.95 -0.15 -5.61
C CYS A 211 -10.83 -0.68 -4.47
N LEU A 212 -10.49 -0.30 -3.24
CA LEU A 212 -11.20 -0.66 -2.03
C LEU A 212 -11.91 0.58 -1.46
N VAL A 213 -13.10 0.39 -0.91
CA VAL A 213 -13.83 1.42 -0.16
C VAL A 213 -14.17 0.93 1.24
N LEU A 214 -14.23 1.87 2.18
CA LEU A 214 -14.53 1.62 3.58
C LEU A 214 -15.48 2.72 4.06
N ASN A 215 -16.63 2.34 4.60
CA ASN A 215 -17.50 3.30 5.26
C ASN A 215 -16.85 3.75 6.57
N THR A 216 -16.59 5.06 6.75
CA THR A 216 -15.81 5.51 7.92
C THR A 216 -16.51 5.32 9.26
N SER A 217 -17.81 5.02 9.29
CA SER A 217 -18.51 4.67 10.54
C SER A 217 -17.96 3.42 11.22
N VAL A 218 -17.30 2.53 10.48
CA VAL A 218 -16.63 1.34 11.05
C VAL A 218 -15.28 1.68 11.70
N VAL A 219 -14.72 2.85 11.36
CA VAL A 219 -13.49 3.38 11.94
C VAL A 219 -13.83 4.15 13.21
N ASN A 220 -13.57 3.53 14.35
CA ASN A 220 -13.69 4.16 15.65
C ASN A 220 -12.52 3.74 16.54
N GLU A 221 -12.35 4.46 17.65
CA GLU A 221 -11.25 4.22 18.60
C GLU A 221 -11.21 2.77 19.08
N LYS A 222 -12.37 2.14 19.33
CA LYS A 222 -12.44 0.74 19.75
C LYS A 222 -11.91 -0.20 18.67
N THR A 223 -12.27 0.00 17.41
CA THR A 223 -11.76 -0.81 16.30
C THR A 223 -10.24 -0.63 16.14
N ILE A 224 -9.74 0.61 16.24
CA ILE A 224 -8.30 0.90 16.15
C ILE A 224 -7.55 0.31 17.34
N GLN A 225 -8.09 0.40 18.54
CA GLN A 225 -7.51 -0.18 19.75
C GLN A 225 -7.41 -1.72 19.62
N LEU A 226 -8.47 -2.38 19.16
CA LEU A 226 -8.43 -3.81 18.84
C LEU A 226 -7.39 -4.15 17.77
N MET A 227 -7.16 -3.24 16.80
CA MET A 227 -6.09 -3.39 15.82
C MET A 227 -4.70 -3.21 16.43
N ARG A 228 -4.51 -2.25 17.36
CA ARG A 228 -3.24 -2.03 18.09
C ARG A 228 -2.88 -3.24 18.94
N GLU A 229 -3.82 -3.72 19.74
CA GLU A 229 -3.69 -4.94 20.55
C GLU A 229 -3.41 -6.14 19.65
N SER A 230 -4.04 -6.19 18.47
CA SER A 230 -3.77 -7.25 17.53
C SER A 230 -2.43 -7.21 16.82
N ALA A 231 -1.89 -6.03 16.55
CA ALA A 231 -0.56 -5.94 15.96
C ALA A 231 0.51 -6.33 16.98
N GLY A 232 0.27 -6.12 18.28
CA GLY A 232 1.12 -6.56 19.38
C GLY A 232 1.00 -8.06 19.69
N ASP A 233 -0.22 -8.60 19.75
CA ASP A 233 -0.50 -9.98 20.19
C ASP A 233 -1.04 -10.93 19.10
N LYS A 234 -1.72 -10.48 18.03
CA LYS A 234 -2.32 -11.39 17.04
C LYS A 234 -1.35 -12.09 16.11
N VAL A 235 -0.13 -11.58 15.90
CA VAL A 235 0.90 -12.35 15.19
C VAL A 235 1.32 -13.58 16.02
N GLN A 236 1.29 -13.48 17.36
CA GLN A 236 1.53 -14.62 18.26
C GLN A 236 0.27 -15.45 18.56
N LEU A 237 -0.91 -14.85 18.71
CA LEU A 237 -2.18 -15.57 18.90
C LEU A 237 -2.62 -16.32 17.64
N ALA A 238 -2.28 -15.85 16.43
CA ALA A 238 -2.50 -16.61 15.19
C ALA A 238 -1.64 -17.89 15.13
N ILE A 239 -0.46 -17.87 15.77
CA ILE A 239 0.39 -19.07 15.99
C ILE A 239 -0.22 -19.98 17.07
N ALA A 240 -0.87 -19.42 18.08
CA ALA A 240 -1.49 -20.18 19.17
C ALA A 240 -2.85 -20.82 18.81
N LYS A 241 -3.61 -20.25 17.87
CA LYS A 241 -4.98 -20.71 17.53
C LYS A 241 -5.05 -21.91 16.57
N TYR A 242 -3.90 -22.37 16.04
CA TYR A 242 -3.83 -23.50 15.10
C TYR A 242 -2.73 -24.53 15.43
N ARG A 243 -2.38 -24.69 16.72
CA ARG A 243 -1.70 -25.91 17.18
C ARG A 243 -2.72 -27.04 17.31
N ILE A 244 -2.76 -27.90 16.30
CA ILE A 244 -2.96 -29.35 16.46
C ILE A 244 -1.67 -29.99 15.95
#